data_AF-A0AAE1BCH4-F1
#
_entry.id   AF-A0AAE1BCH4-F1
#
_cell.length_a   1.000
_cell.length_b   1.000
_cell.length_c   1.000
_cell.angle_alpha   90.00
_cell.angle_beta   90.00
_cell.angle_gamma   90.00
#
_symmetry.space_group_name_H-M   'P 1'
#
loop_
_entity.id
_entity.type
_entity.pdbx_description
1 polymer ?
#
loop_
_entity_poly.entity_id
_entity_poly.type
_entity_poly.pdbx_seq_one_letter_code
_entity_poly.pdbx_strand_id
1 'polypeptide(L)'
;MAESAVRSYNVESQKLLREGTPEFGARSYCVESQKLLREATPEFGARSYCTESQKLLREAKPVKRRLSSILCAAVVATGSCVLITLHIFVTLSSLDVDTPSHTFTTNKDILEEHALKFRSMGHVKEKRSELANLDPHSAQNQNFKEFVMEYFLEMAEKFHQTRVDCASLLAGDQKSIKRAVGISKVLAGLERIKHGESGRVAKLKGREAIPPPPKLIKEEVRKWPPWEFQRLTNLWYIKATLDCMTFKQTRGYILSPLTPEEEEFPIAFSLIVYKDIEMVERILRSVYRPQNSYCIHVDLKADPQFYAAAEAVAGCFRENVRMSSRRVAVKWGTYTTLEPELICMRDLLDMDSSQGSLRDVKRRKKPEWKYFINLTGQDFPLKTNFELVKILTAFGGANNEEGTLENANRERWTSEPPHGITAVKGAVHTVVNRATVDFIVNSPTAIDFLKWLRDTEIPDETLFASINYNPQLGIPGTYNGSGMESVKAFARFKKWNVDPSYTGCPSQLVVNDICILSTGDLEDLGQSPHLFANKFFLDQDRIVLACLEEKLFNATRDESLGTRTFDTTLYSQQDFVLNQVRAAS
;
A
#
# COMPACT_ATOMS: atom_id res chain seq x y z
N MET A 1 49.77 -15.90 26.56
CA MET A 1 50.08 -14.47 26.82
C MET A 1 48.83 -13.58 26.80
N ALA A 2 47.93 -13.70 25.82
CA ALA A 2 46.65 -12.95 25.79
C ALA A 2 45.72 -13.22 27.00
N GLU A 3 45.59 -14.47 27.45
CA GLU A 3 44.76 -14.80 28.64
C GLU A 3 45.30 -14.22 29.95
N SER A 4 46.63 -14.11 30.08
CA SER A 4 47.27 -13.51 31.26
C SER A 4 47.05 -11.98 31.29
N ALA A 5 47.04 -11.34 30.13
CA ALA A 5 46.75 -9.92 30.00
C ALA A 5 45.28 -9.60 30.32
N VAL A 6 44.35 -10.46 29.87
CA VAL A 6 42.90 -10.31 30.16
C VAL A 6 42.61 -10.51 31.65
N ARG A 7 43.26 -11.46 32.33
CA ARG A 7 43.09 -11.65 33.79
C ARG A 7 43.66 -10.49 34.62
N SER A 8 44.83 -9.96 34.26
CA SER A 8 45.40 -8.78 34.94
C SER A 8 44.52 -7.55 34.75
N TYR A 9 43.99 -7.34 33.54
CA TYR A 9 43.10 -6.23 33.20
C TYR A 9 41.77 -6.28 33.97
N ASN A 10 41.22 -7.47 34.21
CA ASN A 10 39.96 -7.64 34.93
C ASN A 10 40.09 -7.37 36.45
N VAL A 11 41.27 -7.63 37.03
CA VAL A 11 41.53 -7.36 38.46
C VAL A 11 41.79 -5.86 38.71
N GLU A 12 42.49 -5.20 37.79
CA GLU A 12 42.88 -3.79 37.93
C GLU A 12 41.72 -2.83 37.62
N SER A 13 40.87 -3.18 36.63
CA SER A 13 39.63 -2.45 36.34
C SER A 13 38.59 -2.56 37.46
N GLN A 14 38.48 -3.72 38.12
CA GLN A 14 37.61 -3.87 39.29
C GLN A 14 38.12 -3.12 40.54
N LYS A 15 39.44 -2.90 40.65
CA LYS A 15 40.03 -2.07 41.73
C LYS A 15 39.76 -0.59 41.50
N LEU A 16 39.92 -0.10 40.26
CA LEU A 16 39.66 1.29 39.87
C LEU A 16 38.17 1.66 39.92
N LEU A 17 37.26 0.70 39.71
CA LEU A 17 35.82 0.90 39.89
C LEU A 17 35.37 1.03 41.36
N ARG A 18 36.18 0.53 42.32
CA ARG A 18 35.89 0.65 43.77
C ARG A 18 36.39 1.97 44.38
N GLU A 19 37.44 2.56 43.80
CA GLU A 19 38.04 3.81 44.27
C GLU A 19 37.54 4.98 43.43
N GLY A 20 36.28 5.36 43.63
CA GLY A 20 35.61 6.38 42.84
C GLY A 20 36.33 7.73 42.82
N THR A 21 36.87 8.12 41.67
CA THR A 21 37.26 9.51 41.36
C THR A 21 36.81 9.90 39.93
N PRO A 22 36.13 11.04 39.71
CA PRO A 22 35.32 11.23 38.51
C PRO A 22 36.00 11.89 37.30
N GLU A 23 37.27 12.32 37.37
CA GLU A 23 37.80 13.27 36.37
C GLU A 23 38.99 12.82 35.51
N PHE A 24 39.51 11.60 35.65
CA PHE A 24 40.69 11.17 34.87
C PHE A 24 40.44 10.12 33.77
N GLY A 25 39.19 9.72 33.50
CA GLY A 25 38.89 8.51 32.72
C GLY A 25 38.72 8.64 31.21
N ALA A 26 38.38 9.81 30.65
CA ALA A 26 37.95 9.86 29.22
C ALA A 26 39.11 10.06 28.23
N ARG A 27 40.17 10.77 28.64
CA ARG A 27 41.29 11.13 27.74
C ARG A 27 42.31 10.01 27.57
N SER A 28 42.63 9.26 28.64
CA SER A 28 43.56 8.13 28.55
C SER A 28 42.94 6.95 27.79
N TYR A 29 41.65 6.69 27.99
CA TYR A 29 40.93 5.58 27.36
C TYR A 29 40.89 5.70 25.82
N CYS A 30 40.71 6.91 25.28
CA CYS A 30 40.77 7.15 23.82
C CYS A 30 42.17 6.94 23.24
N VAL A 31 43.22 7.33 23.97
CA VAL A 31 44.61 7.21 23.50
C VAL A 31 45.06 5.75 23.50
N GLU A 32 44.75 5.00 24.56
CA GLU A 32 45.07 3.57 24.66
C GLU A 32 44.30 2.72 23.63
N SER A 33 43.01 3.02 23.42
CA SER A 33 42.17 2.32 22.44
C SER A 33 42.62 2.56 21.01
N GLN A 34 43.06 3.79 20.67
CA GLN A 34 43.63 4.10 19.36
C GLN A 34 44.98 3.42 19.12
N LYS A 35 45.78 3.22 20.18
CA LYS A 35 47.06 2.52 20.08
C LYS A 35 46.85 1.03 19.76
N LEU A 36 45.93 0.37 20.48
CA LEU A 36 45.57 -1.03 20.26
C LEU A 36 44.92 -1.29 18.89
N LEU A 37 44.09 -0.37 18.40
CA LEU A 37 43.48 -0.46 17.06
C LEU A 37 44.48 -0.27 15.92
N ARG A 38 45.53 0.54 16.11
CA ARG A 38 46.62 0.69 15.12
C ARG A 38 47.53 -0.54 15.05
N GLU A 39 47.72 -1.23 16.19
CA GLU A 39 48.51 -2.45 16.26
C GLU A 39 47.77 -3.67 15.68
N ALA A 40 46.42 -3.69 15.75
CA ALA A 40 45.60 -4.80 15.26
C ALA A 40 45.22 -4.71 13.76
N THR A 41 45.11 -3.51 13.18
CA THR A 41 44.63 -3.32 11.79
C THR A 41 45.30 -2.12 11.10
N PRO A 42 46.41 -2.31 10.37
CA PRO A 42 47.14 -1.20 9.74
C PRO A 42 46.43 -0.53 8.56
N GLU A 43 45.46 -1.21 7.92
CA GLU A 43 44.87 -0.77 6.63
C GLU A 43 43.52 -0.03 6.73
N PHE A 44 42.95 0.13 7.93
CA PHE A 44 41.71 0.89 8.11
C PHE A 44 41.98 2.31 8.62
N GLY A 45 41.65 3.32 7.81
CA GLY A 45 41.81 4.74 8.13
C GLY A 45 41.00 5.18 9.35
N ALA A 46 41.61 5.12 10.54
CA ALA A 46 41.03 5.48 11.83
C ALA A 46 40.88 7.01 12.04
N ARG A 47 40.08 7.68 11.20
CA ARG A 47 39.79 9.12 11.35
C ARG A 47 38.33 9.47 11.67
N SER A 48 37.35 8.59 11.47
CA SER A 48 35.93 8.98 11.67
C SER A 48 35.44 8.85 13.11
N TYR A 49 35.88 7.83 13.86
CA TYR A 49 35.16 7.44 15.08
C TYR A 49 35.27 8.43 16.25
N CYS A 50 36.46 9.02 16.49
CA CYS A 50 36.64 9.97 17.61
C CYS A 50 36.14 11.39 17.29
N THR A 51 36.02 11.73 16.00
CA THR A 51 35.72 13.10 15.56
C THR A 51 34.22 13.41 15.71
N GLU A 52 33.36 12.43 15.45
CA GLU A 52 31.90 12.53 15.67
C GLU A 52 31.55 12.65 17.17
N SER A 53 32.18 11.85 18.03
CA SER A 53 31.90 11.85 19.47
C SER A 53 32.35 13.14 20.16
N GLN A 54 33.47 13.73 19.72
CA GLN A 54 33.94 15.02 20.24
C GLN A 54 33.10 16.21 19.75
N LYS A 55 32.46 16.09 18.58
CA LYS A 55 31.54 17.12 18.05
C LYS A 55 30.25 17.19 18.88
N LEU A 56 29.66 16.04 19.20
CA LEU A 56 28.47 15.94 20.05
C LEU A 56 28.70 16.46 21.48
N LEU A 57 29.92 16.29 22.02
CA LEU A 57 30.31 16.82 23.33
C LEU A 57 30.52 18.35 23.35
N ARG A 58 30.91 18.96 22.22
CA ARG A 58 31.09 20.42 22.11
C ARG A 58 29.78 21.17 21.88
N GLU A 59 28.74 20.51 21.36
CA GLU A 59 27.45 21.12 21.00
C GLU A 59 26.43 21.15 22.17
N ALA A 60 26.71 20.48 23.29
CA ALA A 60 25.83 20.48 24.47
C ALA A 60 26.02 21.75 25.33
N LYS A 61 25.02 22.65 25.35
CA LYS A 61 24.99 23.84 26.23
C LYS A 61 24.52 23.50 27.67
N PRO A 62 24.93 24.28 28.70
CA PRO A 62 24.82 23.87 30.09
C PRO A 62 23.60 24.48 30.79
N VAL A 63 22.60 23.68 31.18
CA VAL A 63 21.60 24.11 32.18
C VAL A 63 21.26 22.99 33.17
N LYS A 64 21.82 23.17 34.38
CA LYS A 64 21.37 22.82 35.75
C LYS A 64 20.90 21.39 36.06
N ARG A 65 21.90 20.59 36.45
CA ARG A 65 21.99 19.77 37.69
C ARG A 65 20.67 19.37 38.37
N ARG A 66 20.02 18.30 37.88
CA ARG A 66 19.29 17.30 38.71
C ARG A 66 18.91 16.01 37.95
N LEU A 67 19.67 15.65 36.91
CA LEU A 67 19.44 14.46 36.07
C LEU A 67 20.70 13.59 35.86
N SER A 68 21.70 13.68 36.75
CA SER A 68 22.99 13.00 36.60
C SER A 68 23.03 11.53 37.06
N SER A 69 21.92 10.95 37.53
CA SER A 69 21.85 9.52 37.89
C SER A 69 21.30 8.63 36.78
N ILE A 70 20.54 9.18 35.82
CA ILE A 70 19.85 8.39 34.78
C ILE A 70 20.70 8.28 33.50
N LEU A 71 21.52 9.30 33.17
CA LEU A 71 22.38 9.25 32.00
C LEU A 71 23.61 8.33 32.16
N CYS A 72 24.14 8.15 33.37
CA CYS A 72 25.22 7.17 33.61
C CYS A 72 24.73 5.72 33.46
N ALA A 73 23.47 5.42 33.81
CA ALA A 73 22.90 4.08 33.66
C ALA A 73 22.74 3.68 32.18
N ALA A 74 22.40 4.64 31.31
CA ALA A 74 22.26 4.41 29.88
C ALA A 74 23.61 4.15 29.16
N VAL A 75 24.70 4.75 29.64
CA VAL A 75 26.05 4.57 29.06
C VAL A 75 26.72 3.28 29.54
N VAL A 76 26.40 2.79 30.74
CA VAL A 76 26.84 1.45 31.21
C VAL A 76 26.09 0.33 30.48
N ALA A 77 24.83 0.57 30.09
CA ALA A 77 24.03 -0.38 29.31
C ALA A 77 24.56 -0.57 27.88
N THR A 78 25.07 0.49 27.23
CA THR A 78 25.64 0.37 25.88
C THR A 78 27.02 -0.29 25.87
N GLY A 79 27.83 -0.12 26.92
CA GLY A 79 29.09 -0.86 27.09
C GLY A 79 28.88 -2.36 27.36
N SER A 80 27.80 -2.72 28.06
CA SER A 80 27.44 -4.12 28.34
C SER A 80 26.96 -4.86 27.08
N CYS A 81 26.30 -4.17 26.15
CA CYS A 81 25.88 -4.75 24.87
C CYS A 81 27.06 -5.14 23.96
N VAL A 82 28.17 -4.39 23.97
CA VAL A 82 29.36 -4.71 23.16
C VAL A 82 30.10 -5.93 23.72
N LEU A 83 30.18 -6.07 25.06
CA LEU A 83 30.76 -7.25 25.71
C LEU A 83 29.91 -8.50 25.51
N ILE A 84 28.57 -8.40 25.52
CA ILE A 84 27.68 -9.54 25.22
C ILE A 84 27.79 -9.95 23.76
N THR A 85 27.94 -9.00 22.83
CA THR A 85 28.09 -9.30 21.40
C THR A 85 29.43 -9.99 21.12
N LEU A 86 30.52 -9.57 21.78
CA LEU A 86 31.81 -10.27 21.70
C LEU A 86 31.79 -11.64 22.37
N HIS A 87 31.12 -11.78 23.53
CA HIS A 87 31.03 -13.07 24.21
C HIS A 87 30.26 -14.08 23.36
N ILE A 88 29.12 -13.66 22.77
CA ILE A 88 28.30 -14.47 21.85
C ILE A 88 29.11 -14.86 20.61
N PHE A 89 29.89 -13.92 20.02
CA PHE A 89 30.72 -14.23 18.85
C PHE A 89 31.83 -15.23 19.17
N VAL A 90 32.46 -15.13 20.35
CA VAL A 90 33.52 -16.07 20.78
C VAL A 90 32.94 -17.44 21.15
N THR A 91 31.78 -17.51 21.83
CA THR A 91 31.12 -18.80 22.11
C THR A 91 30.53 -19.47 20.87
N LEU A 92 30.03 -18.70 19.89
CA LEU A 92 29.54 -19.28 18.62
C LEU A 92 30.68 -19.74 17.70
N SER A 93 31.91 -19.25 17.90
CA SER A 93 33.10 -19.70 17.15
C SER A 93 33.76 -20.94 17.76
N SER A 94 33.24 -21.48 18.87
CA SER A 94 33.86 -22.59 19.62
C SER A 94 32.88 -23.70 20.03
N LEU A 95 31.68 -23.75 19.42
CA LEU A 95 30.73 -24.85 19.57
C LEU A 95 30.77 -25.77 18.35
N ASP A 96 31.62 -26.80 18.40
CA ASP A 96 31.37 -28.06 17.70
C ASP A 96 30.23 -28.76 18.45
N VAL A 97 29.02 -28.72 17.88
CA VAL A 97 27.87 -29.46 18.41
C VAL A 97 27.15 -30.15 17.25
N ASP A 98 27.43 -31.45 17.12
CA ASP A 98 26.55 -32.42 16.46
C ASP A 98 25.13 -32.30 17.02
N THR A 99 24.18 -31.87 16.19
CA THR A 99 22.75 -31.89 16.50
C THR A 99 21.93 -32.36 15.28
N PRO A 100 20.80 -33.04 15.52
CA PRO A 100 20.17 -33.91 14.54
C PRO A 100 19.40 -33.14 13.46
N SER A 101 19.36 -33.74 12.27
CA SER A 101 18.73 -33.26 11.05
C SER A 101 17.29 -32.76 11.25
N HIS A 102 17.13 -31.44 11.34
CA HIS A 102 15.92 -30.75 10.91
C HIS A 102 16.26 -29.93 9.68
N THR A 103 15.72 -30.37 8.54
CA THR A 103 15.89 -29.76 7.22
C THR A 103 15.34 -28.33 7.22
N PHE A 104 16.19 -27.34 7.45
CA PHE A 104 15.98 -25.97 6.99
C PHE A 104 16.14 -25.98 5.47
N THR A 105 15.04 -25.86 4.75
CA THR A 105 15.05 -25.55 3.32
C THR A 105 15.83 -24.26 3.11
N THR A 106 16.86 -24.34 2.29
CA THR A 106 17.78 -23.23 2.06
C THR A 106 17.09 -22.09 1.31
N ASN A 107 17.43 -20.84 1.64
CA ASN A 107 16.90 -19.60 1.03
C ASN A 107 17.03 -19.50 -0.51
N LYS A 108 17.70 -20.46 -1.14
CA LYS A 108 17.83 -20.63 -2.58
C LYS A 108 16.60 -21.33 -3.18
N ASP A 109 16.02 -22.27 -2.44
CA ASP A 109 14.87 -23.07 -2.86
C ASP A 109 13.61 -22.21 -3.01
N ILE A 110 13.37 -21.23 -2.12
CA ILE A 110 12.20 -20.34 -2.19
C ILE A 110 12.28 -19.38 -3.40
N LEU A 111 13.48 -18.96 -3.80
CA LEU A 111 13.66 -18.10 -4.98
C LEU A 111 13.54 -18.90 -6.28
N GLU A 112 14.06 -20.13 -6.32
CA GLU A 112 13.90 -21.02 -7.47
C GLU A 112 12.48 -21.62 -7.56
N GLU A 113 11.79 -21.85 -6.44
CA GLU A 113 10.39 -22.35 -6.36
C GLU A 113 9.39 -21.36 -6.96
N HIS A 114 9.53 -20.07 -6.66
CA HIS A 114 8.68 -19.07 -7.28
C HIS A 114 9.08 -18.84 -8.74
N ALA A 115 10.36 -18.96 -9.09
CA ALA A 115 10.81 -18.91 -10.49
C ALA A 115 10.24 -20.08 -11.32
N LEU A 116 9.96 -21.24 -10.74
CA LEU A 116 9.38 -22.42 -11.43
C LEU A 116 7.96 -22.17 -11.98
N LYS A 117 7.14 -21.32 -11.34
CA LYS A 117 5.83 -20.90 -11.91
C LYS A 117 5.98 -19.92 -13.08
N PHE A 118 7.12 -19.24 -13.19
CA PHE A 118 7.35 -18.15 -14.15
C PHE A 118 8.49 -18.44 -15.15
N ARG A 119 8.99 -19.68 -15.24
CA ARG A 119 10.22 -20.07 -15.97
C ARG A 119 10.02 -20.37 -17.46
N SER A 120 8.93 -19.96 -18.11
CA SER A 120 8.73 -20.13 -19.56
C SER A 120 8.85 -18.79 -20.31
N MET A 121 10.00 -18.13 -20.29
CA MET A 121 10.17 -16.83 -20.98
C MET A 121 11.49 -16.68 -21.74
N GLY A 122 11.95 -17.75 -22.40
CA GLY A 122 13.05 -17.66 -23.37
C GLY A 122 12.69 -16.90 -24.65
N HIS A 123 11.42 -16.93 -25.08
CA HIS A 123 10.98 -16.35 -26.36
C HIS A 123 10.51 -14.88 -26.29
N VAL A 124 10.37 -14.30 -25.10
CA VAL A 124 9.75 -12.96 -24.89
C VAL A 124 10.73 -11.80 -25.15
N LYS A 125 12.04 -12.05 -25.13
CA LYS A 125 13.07 -10.98 -25.26
C LYS A 125 13.22 -10.44 -26.69
N GLU A 126 13.05 -11.27 -27.71
CA GLU A 126 13.40 -10.91 -29.10
C GLU A 126 12.29 -10.12 -29.83
N LYS A 127 11.01 -10.41 -29.58
CA LYS A 127 9.89 -9.76 -30.29
C LYS A 127 9.52 -8.37 -29.77
N ARG A 128 9.99 -7.94 -28.59
CA ARG A 128 9.51 -6.72 -27.92
C ARG A 128 10.36 -5.46 -28.16
N SER A 129 11.58 -5.58 -28.69
CA SER A 129 12.37 -4.39 -29.08
C SER A 129 11.75 -3.65 -30.27
N GLU A 130 10.93 -4.32 -31.09
CA GLU A 130 10.16 -3.74 -32.18
C GLU A 130 8.92 -2.97 -31.68
N LEU A 131 8.51 -3.18 -30.43
CA LEU A 131 7.25 -2.72 -29.84
C LEU A 131 7.28 -1.31 -29.25
N ALA A 132 8.47 -0.79 -28.95
CA ALA A 132 8.64 0.58 -28.44
C ALA A 132 8.33 1.65 -29.51
N ASN A 133 8.05 1.24 -30.76
CA ASN A 133 7.88 2.11 -31.92
C ASN A 133 6.46 2.09 -32.54
N LEU A 134 5.48 1.39 -31.94
CA LEU A 134 4.13 1.28 -32.50
C LEU A 134 3.17 2.31 -31.86
N ASP A 135 2.50 3.08 -32.72
CA ASP A 135 1.61 4.19 -32.35
C ASP A 135 0.22 3.69 -31.88
N PRO A 136 -0.17 3.94 -30.61
CA PRO A 136 -1.49 3.58 -30.07
C PRO A 136 -2.65 4.37 -30.70
N HIS A 137 -2.39 5.48 -31.41
CA HIS A 137 -3.43 6.21 -32.16
C HIS A 137 -3.95 5.44 -33.39
N SER A 138 -3.30 4.34 -33.75
CA SER A 138 -3.74 3.47 -34.84
C SER A 138 -4.70 2.38 -34.36
N ALA A 139 -5.82 2.74 -33.72
CA ALA A 139 -6.86 1.78 -33.30
C ALA A 139 -7.46 0.93 -34.45
N GLN A 140 -7.10 1.24 -35.70
CA GLN A 140 -7.38 0.46 -36.92
C GLN A 140 -6.23 -0.43 -37.40
N ASN A 141 -5.08 -0.43 -36.73
CA ASN A 141 -3.92 -1.20 -37.11
C ASN A 141 -4.08 -2.65 -36.63
N GLN A 142 -4.31 -3.54 -37.58
CA GLN A 142 -4.48 -4.96 -37.36
C GLN A 142 -3.32 -5.56 -36.55
N ASN A 143 -2.10 -5.03 -36.71
CA ASN A 143 -0.92 -5.45 -35.97
C ASN A 143 -1.00 -5.12 -34.46
N PHE A 144 -1.65 -4.03 -34.07
CA PHE A 144 -1.85 -3.70 -32.65
C PHE A 144 -2.87 -4.66 -32.00
N LYS A 145 -3.97 -4.96 -32.68
CA LYS A 145 -4.97 -5.92 -32.19
C LYS A 145 -4.40 -7.32 -32.08
N GLU A 146 -3.61 -7.77 -33.05
CA GLU A 146 -2.90 -9.05 -33.00
C GLU A 146 -1.92 -9.10 -31.82
N PHE A 147 -1.15 -8.04 -31.59
CA PHE A 147 -0.24 -7.94 -30.43
C PHE A 147 -0.99 -7.99 -29.09
N VAL A 148 -2.06 -7.19 -28.96
CA VAL A 148 -2.89 -7.18 -27.76
C VAL A 148 -3.45 -8.58 -27.50
N MET A 149 -3.92 -9.26 -28.53
CA MET A 149 -4.37 -10.65 -28.44
C MET A 149 -3.25 -11.60 -27.98
N GLU A 150 -2.05 -11.53 -28.56
CA GLU A 150 -0.90 -12.38 -28.17
C GLU A 150 -0.54 -12.16 -26.69
N TYR A 151 -0.49 -10.91 -26.22
CA TYR A 151 -0.26 -10.57 -24.81
C TYR A 151 -1.33 -11.18 -23.89
N PHE A 152 -2.61 -10.98 -24.21
CA PHE A 152 -3.69 -11.48 -23.37
C PHE A 152 -3.78 -13.01 -23.37
N LEU A 153 -3.47 -13.67 -24.49
CA LEU A 153 -3.39 -15.13 -24.56
C LEU A 153 -2.24 -15.68 -23.71
N GLU A 154 -1.05 -15.09 -23.79
CA GLU A 154 0.10 -15.49 -22.97
C GLU A 154 -0.17 -15.27 -21.46
N MET A 155 -0.86 -14.19 -21.14
CA MET A 155 -1.14 -13.80 -19.75
C MET A 155 -2.37 -14.50 -19.15
N ALA A 156 -3.28 -15.04 -19.97
CA ALA A 156 -4.52 -15.67 -19.50
C ALA A 156 -4.26 -16.80 -18.49
N GLU A 157 -3.27 -17.65 -18.75
CA GLU A 157 -2.90 -18.75 -17.85
C GLU A 157 -2.46 -18.28 -16.45
N LYS A 158 -2.01 -17.02 -16.31
CA LYS A 158 -1.55 -16.48 -15.03
C LYS A 158 -2.69 -15.97 -14.15
N PHE A 159 -3.77 -15.47 -14.77
CA PHE A 159 -4.93 -14.91 -14.06
C PHE A 159 -6.05 -15.93 -13.89
N HIS A 160 -6.20 -16.86 -14.84
CA HIS A 160 -7.24 -17.87 -14.82
C HIS A 160 -7.10 -18.83 -13.63
N GLN A 161 -8.16 -18.94 -12.84
CA GLN A 161 -8.22 -19.86 -11.70
C GLN A 161 -8.62 -21.26 -12.13
N THR A 162 -7.73 -22.24 -11.90
CA THR A 162 -7.98 -23.65 -12.26
C THR A 162 -8.66 -24.46 -11.15
N ARG A 163 -8.67 -23.95 -9.92
CA ARG A 163 -9.20 -24.64 -8.74
C ARG A 163 -10.63 -24.25 -8.37
N VAL A 164 -11.09 -23.11 -8.88
CA VAL A 164 -12.43 -22.55 -8.70
C VAL A 164 -12.90 -21.94 -10.01
N ASP A 165 -14.19 -22.04 -10.29
CA ASP A 165 -14.80 -21.40 -11.46
C ASP A 165 -15.28 -20.00 -11.09
N CYS A 166 -14.45 -18.99 -11.34
CA CYS A 166 -14.76 -17.61 -11.01
C CYS A 166 -16.01 -17.07 -11.73
N ALA A 167 -16.32 -17.56 -12.95
CA ALA A 167 -17.52 -17.14 -13.67
C ALA A 167 -18.79 -17.61 -12.96
N SER A 168 -18.81 -18.88 -12.53
CA SER A 168 -19.93 -19.43 -11.72
C SER A 168 -20.08 -18.72 -10.37
N LEU A 169 -18.96 -18.36 -9.72
CA LEU A 169 -18.99 -17.62 -8.45
C LEU A 169 -19.56 -16.20 -8.60
N LEU A 170 -19.15 -15.48 -9.65
CA LEU A 170 -19.67 -14.14 -9.97
C LEU A 170 -21.14 -14.17 -10.41
N ALA A 171 -21.59 -15.29 -10.98
CA ALA A 171 -22.97 -15.51 -11.39
C ALA A 171 -23.90 -15.97 -10.24
N GLY A 172 -23.39 -16.09 -9.01
CA GLY A 172 -24.23 -16.46 -7.86
C GLY A 172 -24.50 -17.97 -7.71
N ASP A 173 -23.76 -18.85 -8.38
CA ASP A 173 -23.96 -20.30 -8.26
C ASP A 173 -23.65 -20.79 -6.84
N GLN A 174 -24.71 -21.05 -6.08
CA GLN A 174 -24.62 -21.37 -4.65
C GLN A 174 -23.79 -22.62 -4.37
N LYS A 175 -23.76 -23.60 -5.29
CA LYS A 175 -22.97 -24.81 -5.14
C LYS A 175 -21.47 -24.50 -5.25
N SER A 176 -21.08 -23.75 -6.27
CA SER A 176 -19.70 -23.30 -6.50
C SER A 176 -19.24 -22.39 -5.37
N ILE A 177 -20.09 -21.45 -4.93
CA ILE A 177 -19.79 -20.54 -3.80
C ILE A 177 -19.52 -21.33 -2.52
N LYS A 178 -20.41 -22.24 -2.13
CA LYS A 178 -20.21 -23.07 -0.93
C LYS A 178 -18.90 -23.86 -0.98
N ARG A 179 -18.54 -24.41 -2.14
CA ARG A 179 -17.28 -25.13 -2.34
C ARG A 179 -16.08 -24.19 -2.20
N ALA A 180 -16.08 -23.07 -2.91
CA ALA A 180 -14.97 -22.13 -2.93
C ALA A 180 -14.73 -21.47 -1.57
N VAL A 181 -15.81 -21.13 -0.83
CA VAL A 181 -15.73 -20.68 0.57
C VAL A 181 -15.10 -21.77 1.46
N GLY A 182 -15.44 -23.04 1.24
CA GLY A 182 -14.81 -24.16 1.95
C GLY A 182 -13.30 -24.24 1.71
N ILE A 183 -12.86 -24.07 0.47
CA ILE A 183 -11.43 -24.03 0.09
C ILE A 183 -10.74 -22.85 0.75
N SER A 184 -11.30 -21.65 0.62
CA SER A 184 -10.78 -20.41 1.19
C SER A 184 -10.51 -20.56 2.70
N LYS A 185 -11.45 -21.15 3.44
CA LYS A 185 -11.30 -21.43 4.88
C LYS A 185 -10.14 -22.39 5.20
N VAL A 186 -9.90 -23.41 4.36
CA VAL A 186 -8.75 -24.32 4.55
C VAL A 186 -7.46 -23.56 4.33
N LEU A 187 -7.35 -22.77 3.26
CA LEU A 187 -6.16 -21.98 2.93
C LEU A 187 -5.83 -20.97 4.05
N ALA A 188 -6.83 -20.21 4.52
CA ALA A 188 -6.67 -19.30 5.65
C ALA A 188 -6.26 -20.03 6.95
N GLY A 189 -6.70 -21.27 7.13
CA GLY A 189 -6.26 -22.13 8.23
C GLY A 189 -4.78 -22.52 8.14
N LEU A 190 -4.31 -22.89 6.93
CA LEU A 190 -2.91 -23.25 6.68
C LEU A 190 -1.97 -22.06 6.87
N GLU A 191 -2.37 -20.88 6.38
CA GLU A 191 -1.61 -19.64 6.55
C GLU A 191 -1.42 -19.27 8.04
N ARG A 192 -2.47 -19.38 8.86
CA ARG A 192 -2.37 -19.13 10.31
C ARG A 192 -1.38 -20.05 11.01
N ILE A 193 -1.37 -21.33 10.64
CA ILE A 193 -0.42 -22.32 11.19
C ILE A 193 1.02 -21.94 10.80
N LYS A 194 1.25 -21.59 9.53
CA LYS A 194 2.57 -21.21 9.00
C LYS A 194 3.17 -20.01 9.73
N HIS A 195 2.33 -19.04 10.10
CA HIS A 195 2.78 -17.79 10.73
C HIS A 195 2.72 -17.81 12.27
N GLY A 196 2.52 -18.98 12.88
CA GLY A 196 2.57 -19.12 14.34
C GLY A 196 1.44 -18.41 15.07
N GLU A 197 0.34 -18.05 14.38
CA GLU A 197 -0.84 -17.46 14.98
C GLU A 197 -1.68 -18.53 15.68
N SER A 198 -1.15 -19.01 16.79
CA SER A 198 -1.89 -19.80 17.76
C SER A 198 -2.87 -18.89 18.51
N GLY A 199 -4.09 -18.76 18.00
CA GLY A 199 -5.26 -18.43 18.84
C GLY A 199 -5.53 -16.97 19.22
N ARG A 200 -4.97 -15.96 18.55
CA ARG A 200 -5.43 -14.56 18.71
C ARG A 200 -6.22 -14.08 17.51
N VAL A 201 -7.43 -14.62 17.40
CA VAL A 201 -8.49 -14.00 16.62
C VAL A 201 -8.71 -12.59 17.19
N ALA A 202 -8.67 -11.57 16.33
CA ALA A 202 -9.24 -10.27 16.64
C ALA A 202 -10.64 -10.53 17.23
N LYS A 203 -10.86 -10.22 18.51
CA LYS A 203 -12.03 -10.65 19.30
C LYS A 203 -13.30 -10.62 18.43
N LEU A 204 -13.73 -11.80 17.96
CA LEU A 204 -15.01 -12.00 17.30
C LEU A 204 -16.08 -11.59 18.31
N LYS A 205 -16.60 -10.37 18.20
CA LYS A 205 -17.76 -9.96 18.98
C LYS A 205 -18.98 -10.60 18.34
N GLY A 206 -19.44 -11.69 18.94
CA GLY A 206 -20.79 -12.21 18.78
C GLY A 206 -21.03 -13.09 17.56
N ARG A 207 -21.25 -14.38 17.87
CA ARG A 207 -21.98 -15.42 17.12
C ARG A 207 -21.22 -16.25 16.08
N GLU A 208 -21.52 -17.55 16.21
CA GLU A 208 -21.23 -18.74 15.42
C GLU A 208 -19.78 -18.99 14.99
N ALA A 209 -19.18 -20.03 15.58
CA ALA A 209 -17.96 -20.61 15.06
C ALA A 209 -18.18 -20.99 13.59
N ILE A 210 -17.37 -20.43 12.69
CA ILE A 210 -17.30 -20.83 11.29
C ILE A 210 -17.33 -22.37 11.21
N PRO A 211 -18.33 -22.99 10.56
CA PRO A 211 -18.38 -24.44 10.45
C PRO A 211 -17.09 -24.92 9.78
N PRO A 212 -16.41 -25.93 10.35
CA PRO A 212 -15.16 -26.42 9.80
C PRO A 212 -15.39 -26.89 8.36
N PRO A 213 -14.43 -26.64 7.44
CA PRO A 213 -14.59 -27.08 6.07
C PRO A 213 -14.80 -28.60 6.02
N PRO A 214 -15.64 -29.11 5.08
CA PRO A 214 -15.84 -30.55 4.90
C PRO A 214 -14.50 -31.28 4.84
N LYS A 215 -14.38 -32.43 5.52
CA LYS A 215 -13.13 -33.21 5.57
C LYS A 215 -12.52 -33.47 4.19
N LEU A 216 -13.37 -33.74 3.20
CA LEU A 216 -12.99 -33.95 1.80
C LEU A 216 -12.25 -32.75 1.18
N ILE A 217 -12.71 -31.52 1.42
CA ILE A 217 -12.04 -30.30 0.90
C ILE A 217 -10.67 -30.14 1.54
N LYS A 218 -10.55 -30.43 2.83
CA LYS A 218 -9.27 -30.35 3.54
C LYS A 218 -8.24 -31.35 2.99
N GLU A 219 -8.68 -32.57 2.65
CA GLU A 219 -7.83 -33.58 2.03
C GLU A 219 -7.45 -33.24 0.59
N GLU A 220 -8.36 -32.61 -0.16
CA GLU A 220 -8.11 -32.12 -1.51
C GLU A 220 -7.02 -31.03 -1.51
N VAL A 221 -7.20 -29.97 -0.72
CA VAL A 221 -6.27 -28.84 -0.66
C VAL A 221 -4.88 -29.26 -0.19
N ARG A 222 -4.77 -30.26 0.70
CA ARG A 222 -3.48 -30.82 1.12
C ARG A 222 -2.69 -31.51 0.00
N LYS A 223 -3.38 -31.97 -1.05
CA LYS A 223 -2.75 -32.60 -2.22
C LYS A 223 -2.35 -31.58 -3.29
N TRP A 224 -2.75 -30.31 -3.13
CA TRP A 224 -2.36 -29.28 -4.07
C TRP A 224 -0.87 -28.99 -3.96
N PRO A 225 -0.24 -28.50 -5.04
CA PRO A 225 1.15 -28.08 -4.97
C PRO A 225 1.38 -27.03 -3.87
N PRO A 226 2.51 -27.07 -3.15
CA PRO A 226 2.76 -26.16 -2.02
C PRO A 226 2.71 -24.68 -2.36
N TRP A 227 2.98 -24.32 -3.63
CA TRP A 227 2.97 -22.94 -4.13
C TRP A 227 1.56 -22.44 -4.51
N GLU A 228 0.57 -23.32 -4.61
CA GLU A 228 -0.81 -22.98 -4.94
C GLU A 228 -1.38 -22.15 -3.77
N PHE A 229 -1.72 -20.87 -4.04
CA PHE A 229 -2.13 -19.91 -3.02
C PHE A 229 -1.10 -19.64 -1.90
N GLN A 230 0.21 -19.75 -2.17
CA GLN A 230 1.26 -19.30 -1.23
C GLN A 230 1.48 -17.78 -1.26
N ARG A 231 1.58 -17.13 -0.10
CA ARG A 231 1.83 -15.66 -0.03
C ARG A 231 3.26 -15.30 -0.41
N LEU A 232 3.41 -14.18 -1.10
CA LEU A 232 4.68 -13.56 -1.45
C LEU A 232 5.17 -12.67 -0.29
N THR A 233 6.44 -12.80 0.04
CA THR A 233 7.05 -12.08 1.18
C THR A 233 7.65 -10.75 0.75
N ASN A 234 7.88 -9.84 1.71
CA ASN A 234 8.63 -8.60 1.48
C ASN A 234 9.99 -8.87 0.80
N LEU A 235 10.73 -9.87 1.27
CA LEU A 235 12.02 -10.25 0.69
C LEU A 235 11.90 -10.77 -0.75
N TRP A 236 10.81 -11.47 -1.07
CA TRP A 236 10.55 -11.91 -2.43
C TRP A 236 10.44 -10.71 -3.38
N TYR A 237 9.65 -9.69 -3.00
CA TYR A 237 9.49 -8.48 -3.82
C TYR A 237 10.81 -7.73 -3.99
N ILE A 238 11.57 -7.50 -2.91
CA ILE A 238 12.88 -6.84 -2.96
C ILE A 238 13.82 -7.52 -3.98
N LYS A 239 13.83 -8.87 -4.00
CA LYS A 239 14.68 -9.64 -4.91
C LYS A 239 14.13 -9.65 -6.34
N ALA A 240 12.82 -9.81 -6.50
CA ALA A 240 12.18 -9.86 -7.81
C ALA A 240 12.33 -8.54 -8.58
N THR A 241 12.30 -7.41 -7.88
CA THR A 241 12.44 -6.07 -8.47
C THR A 241 13.88 -5.68 -8.82
N LEU A 242 14.88 -6.53 -8.54
CA LEU A 242 16.25 -6.31 -9.04
C LEU A 242 16.32 -6.34 -10.57
N ASP A 243 15.43 -7.09 -11.21
CA ASP A 243 15.17 -7.02 -12.64
C ASP A 243 13.74 -6.52 -12.88
N CYS A 244 13.60 -5.20 -13.02
CA CYS A 244 12.30 -4.58 -13.21
C CYS A 244 11.56 -5.02 -14.47
N MET A 245 12.27 -5.38 -15.55
CA MET A 245 11.62 -5.82 -16.78
C MET A 245 11.00 -7.19 -16.59
N THR A 246 11.78 -8.12 -16.01
CA THR A 246 11.28 -9.45 -15.65
C THR A 246 10.16 -9.35 -14.63
N PHE A 247 10.28 -8.52 -13.60
CA PHE A 247 9.22 -8.28 -12.63
C PHE A 247 7.92 -7.82 -13.29
N LYS A 248 7.96 -6.75 -14.09
CA LYS A 248 6.78 -6.22 -14.79
C LYS A 248 6.10 -7.28 -15.67
N GLN A 249 6.89 -8.05 -16.42
CA GLN A 249 6.40 -9.10 -17.32
C GLN A 249 5.79 -10.30 -16.58
N THR A 250 6.52 -10.83 -15.59
CA THR A 250 6.09 -12.01 -14.83
C THR A 250 4.87 -11.71 -13.96
N ARG A 251 4.79 -10.48 -13.42
CA ARG A 251 3.61 -10.01 -12.68
C ARG A 251 2.44 -9.63 -13.57
N GLY A 252 2.64 -9.38 -14.86
CA GLY A 252 1.54 -9.11 -15.80
C GLY A 252 1.06 -7.67 -15.85
N TYR A 253 1.99 -6.72 -15.70
CA TYR A 253 1.67 -5.30 -15.83
C TYR A 253 1.38 -4.91 -17.28
N ILE A 254 0.34 -4.10 -17.48
CA ILE A 254 0.03 -3.43 -18.73
C ILE A 254 0.91 -2.18 -18.84
N LEU A 255 1.91 -2.21 -19.73
CA LEU A 255 2.95 -1.18 -19.83
C LEU A 255 2.73 -0.14 -20.93
N SER A 256 1.66 -0.30 -21.72
CA SER A 256 1.26 0.62 -22.80
C SER A 256 -0.21 1.00 -22.63
N PRO A 257 -0.64 2.21 -23.03
CA PRO A 257 -2.06 2.54 -23.10
C PRO A 257 -2.78 1.55 -24.03
N LEU A 258 -3.99 1.11 -23.65
CA LEU A 258 -4.76 0.13 -24.42
C LEU A 258 -5.76 0.78 -25.39
N THR A 259 -6.20 2.01 -25.07
CA THR A 259 -7.12 2.79 -25.90
C THR A 259 -6.73 4.28 -25.88
N PRO A 260 -7.01 5.04 -26.95
CA PRO A 260 -6.78 6.49 -26.97
C PRO A 260 -7.57 7.22 -25.87
N GLU A 261 -8.80 6.78 -25.59
CA GLU A 261 -9.64 7.36 -24.53
C GLU A 261 -8.98 7.24 -23.16
N GLU A 262 -8.39 6.08 -22.84
CA GLU A 262 -7.65 5.90 -21.60
C GLU A 262 -6.36 6.73 -21.56
N GLU A 263 -5.68 6.90 -22.70
CA GLU A 263 -4.44 7.70 -22.79
C GLU A 263 -4.69 9.20 -22.56
N GLU A 264 -5.80 9.71 -23.08
CA GLU A 264 -6.19 11.12 -23.00
C GLU A 264 -6.87 11.50 -21.67
N PHE A 265 -7.23 10.51 -20.86
CA PHE A 265 -7.87 10.69 -19.55
C PHE A 265 -7.06 10.09 -18.39
N PRO A 266 -5.89 10.66 -18.02
CA PRO A 266 -5.13 10.16 -16.89
C PRO A 266 -5.85 10.30 -15.55
N ILE A 267 -5.69 9.31 -14.68
CA ILE A 267 -6.21 9.28 -13.31
C ILE A 267 -5.04 9.30 -12.33
N ALA A 268 -5.19 10.05 -11.24
CA ALA A 268 -4.25 10.07 -10.13
C ALA A 268 -4.75 9.22 -8.96
N PHE A 269 -3.87 8.41 -8.39
CA PHE A 269 -4.16 7.58 -7.23
C PHE A 269 -3.21 7.88 -6.08
N SER A 270 -3.74 8.02 -4.87
CA SER A 270 -2.97 7.83 -3.64
C SER A 270 -3.21 6.42 -3.10
N LEU A 271 -2.17 5.81 -2.55
CA LEU A 271 -2.22 4.50 -1.93
C LEU A 271 -1.54 4.57 -0.56
N ILE A 272 -2.36 4.64 0.50
CA ILE A 272 -1.90 4.78 1.89
C ILE A 272 -1.83 3.39 2.54
N VAL A 273 -0.63 2.94 2.90
CA VAL A 273 -0.35 1.55 3.27
C VAL A 273 0.56 1.41 4.50
N TYR A 274 0.46 0.29 5.20
CA TYR A 274 1.30 0.00 6.37
C TYR A 274 1.71 -1.47 6.52
N LYS A 275 1.18 -2.39 5.71
CA LYS A 275 1.49 -3.82 5.72
C LYS A 275 1.06 -4.51 4.43
N ASP A 276 1.38 -5.81 4.34
CA ASP A 276 0.92 -6.74 3.29
C ASP A 276 1.33 -6.34 1.86
N ILE A 277 2.63 -6.41 1.56
CA ILE A 277 3.20 -5.97 0.26
C ILE A 277 2.53 -6.63 -0.94
N GLU A 278 2.13 -7.89 -0.81
CA GLU A 278 1.45 -8.59 -1.89
C GLU A 278 0.10 -7.96 -2.21
N MET A 279 -0.64 -7.51 -1.19
CA MET A 279 -1.89 -6.79 -1.42
C MET A 279 -1.63 -5.45 -2.09
N VAL A 280 -0.62 -4.71 -1.62
CA VAL A 280 -0.20 -3.42 -2.21
C VAL A 280 0.15 -3.58 -3.69
N GLU A 281 0.94 -4.59 -4.05
CA GLU A 281 1.32 -4.83 -5.44
C GLU A 281 0.15 -5.31 -6.29
N ARG A 282 -0.75 -6.16 -5.76
CA ARG A 282 -1.95 -6.58 -6.49
C ARG A 282 -2.88 -5.40 -6.78
N ILE A 283 -3.11 -4.51 -5.80
CA ILE A 283 -3.85 -3.26 -6.02
C ILE A 283 -3.19 -2.46 -7.12
N LEU A 284 -1.89 -2.15 -6.96
CA LEU A 284 -1.13 -1.35 -7.93
C LEU A 284 -1.24 -1.96 -9.32
N ARG A 285 -0.97 -3.26 -9.49
CA ARG A 285 -1.07 -3.96 -10.78
C ARG A 285 -2.46 -3.85 -11.41
N SER A 286 -3.52 -3.99 -10.62
CA SER A 286 -4.89 -3.93 -11.13
C SER A 286 -5.31 -2.53 -11.59
N VAL A 287 -4.77 -1.47 -10.99
CA VAL A 287 -5.05 -0.09 -11.41
C VAL A 287 -3.97 0.51 -12.31
N TYR A 288 -2.80 -0.13 -12.45
CA TYR A 288 -1.64 0.44 -13.14
C TYR A 288 -1.92 0.64 -14.64
N ARG A 289 -1.67 1.86 -15.11
CA ARG A 289 -1.53 2.21 -16.53
C ARG A 289 -0.41 3.25 -16.67
N PRO A 290 0.37 3.24 -17.76
CA PRO A 290 1.52 4.15 -17.92
C PRO A 290 1.12 5.63 -17.98
N GLN A 291 -0.10 5.94 -18.43
CA GLN A 291 -0.59 7.31 -18.47
C GLN A 291 -1.13 7.81 -17.13
N ASN A 292 -1.49 6.94 -16.18
CA ASN A 292 -1.97 7.38 -14.85
C ASN A 292 -0.79 7.83 -13.97
N SER A 293 -1.08 8.37 -12.79
CA SER A 293 -0.08 8.83 -11.80
C SER A 293 -0.38 8.23 -10.42
N TYR A 294 0.64 7.78 -9.69
CA TYR A 294 0.48 7.06 -8.43
C TYR A 294 1.42 7.59 -7.35
N CYS A 295 0.86 7.90 -6.19
CA CYS A 295 1.61 8.17 -4.97
C CYS A 295 1.40 7.04 -3.96
N ILE A 296 2.48 6.45 -3.46
CA ILE A 296 2.44 5.43 -2.41
C ILE A 296 2.99 6.03 -1.12
N HIS A 297 2.15 6.14 -0.10
CA HIS A 297 2.57 6.52 1.24
C HIS A 297 2.66 5.28 2.12
N VAL A 298 3.82 5.08 2.73
CA VAL A 298 4.05 4.01 3.71
C VAL A 298 4.15 4.63 5.10
N ASP A 299 3.28 4.22 6.02
CA ASP A 299 3.27 4.67 7.41
C ASP A 299 4.69 4.60 8.01
N LEU A 300 5.11 5.65 8.71
CA LEU A 300 6.44 5.74 9.31
C LEU A 300 6.76 4.58 10.28
N LYS A 301 5.74 4.03 10.93
CA LYS A 301 5.82 2.91 11.88
C LYS A 301 5.78 1.53 11.22
N ALA A 302 5.58 1.46 9.91
CA ALA A 302 5.52 0.19 9.19
C ALA A 302 6.86 -0.56 9.30
N ASP A 303 6.79 -1.88 9.16
CA ASP A 303 7.97 -2.75 9.15
C ASP A 303 9.02 -2.25 8.12
N PRO A 304 10.31 -2.11 8.50
CA PRO A 304 11.32 -1.60 7.58
C PRO A 304 11.49 -2.45 6.32
N GLN A 305 11.29 -3.77 6.40
CA GLN A 305 11.36 -4.65 5.24
C GLN A 305 10.16 -4.45 4.31
N PHE A 306 8.97 -4.18 4.87
CA PHE A 306 7.79 -3.77 4.10
C PHE A 306 8.02 -2.45 3.38
N TYR A 307 8.57 -1.43 4.06
CA TYR A 307 8.94 -0.16 3.41
C TYR A 307 9.91 -0.39 2.24
N ALA A 308 10.99 -1.16 2.47
CA ALA A 308 11.97 -1.48 1.44
C ALA A 308 11.33 -2.22 0.25
N ALA A 309 10.38 -3.12 0.50
CA ALA A 309 9.68 -3.83 -0.57
C ALA A 309 8.75 -2.91 -1.37
N ALA A 310 8.01 -2.02 -0.71
CA ALA A 310 7.18 -1.02 -1.38
C ALA A 310 8.03 -0.05 -2.23
N GLU A 311 9.15 0.42 -1.69
CA GLU A 311 10.12 1.26 -2.40
C GLU A 311 10.72 0.54 -3.61
N ALA A 312 11.05 -0.75 -3.48
CA ALA A 312 11.59 -1.54 -4.58
C ALA A 312 10.56 -1.76 -5.71
N VAL A 313 9.29 -2.01 -5.37
CA VAL A 313 8.19 -2.10 -6.34
C VAL A 313 7.97 -0.76 -7.04
N ALA A 314 7.82 0.33 -6.29
CA ALA A 314 7.67 1.67 -6.86
C ALA A 314 8.87 2.06 -7.74
N GLY A 315 10.07 1.66 -7.33
CA GLY A 315 11.33 1.89 -8.03
C GLY A 315 11.40 1.26 -9.42
N CYS A 316 10.51 0.31 -9.74
CA CYS A 316 10.38 -0.22 -11.09
C CYS A 316 9.52 0.65 -12.02
N PHE A 317 8.72 1.59 -11.52
CA PHE A 317 7.79 2.40 -12.32
C PHE A 317 8.02 3.91 -12.12
N ARG A 318 9.29 4.33 -12.13
CA ARG A 318 9.70 5.70 -11.77
C ARG A 318 9.10 6.79 -12.65
N GLU A 319 8.59 6.43 -13.83
CA GLU A 319 7.97 7.36 -14.76
C GLU A 319 6.66 7.94 -14.21
N ASN A 320 5.91 7.16 -13.42
CA ASN A 320 4.57 7.54 -12.97
C ASN A 320 4.12 6.97 -11.62
N VAL A 321 4.95 6.21 -10.92
CA VAL A 321 4.75 5.78 -9.52
C VAL A 321 5.84 6.39 -8.64
N ARG A 322 5.45 7.01 -7.54
CA ARG A 322 6.37 7.68 -6.61
C ARG A 322 6.04 7.36 -5.16
N MET A 323 7.09 7.13 -4.37
CA MET A 323 6.96 7.11 -2.90
C MET A 323 6.69 8.52 -2.40
N SER A 324 5.77 8.68 -1.45
CA SER A 324 5.43 9.98 -0.87
C SER A 324 6.68 10.71 -0.37
N SER A 325 6.77 12.02 -0.60
CA SER A 325 7.90 12.87 -0.22
C SER A 325 8.16 12.90 1.28
N ARG A 326 7.13 12.65 2.10
CA ARG A 326 7.24 12.55 3.55
C ARG A 326 6.37 11.41 4.09
N ARG A 327 6.92 10.67 5.05
CA ARG A 327 6.21 9.63 5.80
C ARG A 327 5.64 10.20 7.10
N VAL A 328 4.47 9.71 7.48
CA VAL A 328 3.73 10.14 8.67
C VAL A 328 3.48 8.91 9.54
N ALA A 329 3.65 9.06 10.86
CA ALA A 329 3.24 8.03 11.82
C ALA A 329 1.74 8.18 12.08
N VAL A 330 0.89 7.42 11.37
CA VAL A 330 -0.56 7.62 11.40
C VAL A 330 -1.13 7.16 12.72
N LYS A 331 -1.87 8.02 13.40
CA LYS A 331 -2.66 7.70 14.59
C LYS A 331 -4.14 7.85 14.24
N TRP A 332 -4.85 6.72 14.27
CA TRP A 332 -6.28 6.65 13.95
C TRP A 332 -7.09 7.70 14.73
N GLY A 333 -8.05 8.31 14.04
CA GLY A 333 -8.95 9.32 14.58
C GLY A 333 -8.34 10.70 14.78
N THR A 334 -7.08 10.91 14.40
CA THR A 334 -6.41 12.22 14.45
C THR A 334 -6.09 12.74 13.05
N TYR A 335 -5.67 14.01 12.97
CA TYR A 335 -5.21 14.66 11.74
C TYR A 335 -4.15 13.89 10.95
N THR A 336 -3.32 13.10 11.63
CA THR A 336 -2.29 12.26 10.98
C THR A 336 -2.87 11.17 10.08
N THR A 337 -4.18 10.90 10.14
CA THR A 337 -4.89 10.01 9.20
C THR A 337 -5.09 10.69 7.84
N LEU A 338 -5.33 12.00 7.84
CA LEU A 338 -5.54 12.81 6.64
C LEU A 338 -4.24 13.29 6.00
N GLU A 339 -3.21 13.55 6.83
CA GLU A 339 -1.93 14.11 6.39
C GLU A 339 -1.23 13.34 5.24
N PRO A 340 -1.22 11.98 5.19
CA PRO A 340 -0.72 11.21 4.05
C PRO A 340 -1.39 11.55 2.72
N GLU A 341 -2.71 11.78 2.72
CA GLU A 341 -3.46 12.13 1.52
C GLU A 341 -3.03 13.49 0.99
N LEU A 342 -2.89 14.49 1.88
CA LEU A 342 -2.46 15.83 1.52
C LEU A 342 -1.04 15.85 0.93
N ILE A 343 -0.15 15.01 1.48
CA ILE A 343 1.21 14.82 0.94
C ILE A 343 1.12 14.22 -0.46
N CYS A 344 0.34 13.16 -0.65
CA CYS A 344 0.21 12.53 -1.96
C CYS A 344 -0.44 13.45 -3.00
N MET A 345 -1.45 14.24 -2.63
CA MET A 345 -2.02 15.25 -3.54
C MET A 345 -0.98 16.25 -4.03
N ARG A 346 -0.14 16.78 -3.13
CA ARG A 346 0.97 17.67 -3.48
C ARG A 346 1.95 16.96 -4.42
N ASP A 347 2.40 15.77 -4.05
CA ASP A 347 3.37 15.00 -4.84
C ASP A 347 2.84 14.69 -6.25
N LEU A 348 1.53 14.39 -6.39
CA LEU A 348 0.87 14.11 -7.67
C LEU A 348 0.72 15.37 -8.55
N LEU A 349 0.46 16.53 -7.95
CA LEU A 349 0.48 17.82 -8.67
C LEU A 349 1.90 18.17 -9.14
N ASP A 350 2.91 17.94 -8.29
CA ASP A 350 4.32 18.19 -8.60
C ASP A 350 4.83 17.25 -9.71
N MET A 351 4.39 15.99 -9.69
CA MET A 351 4.70 15.00 -10.74
C MET A 351 4.26 15.49 -12.11
N ASP A 352 3.01 15.93 -12.27
CA ASP A 352 2.50 16.47 -13.53
C ASP A 352 3.22 17.75 -13.95
N SER A 353 3.48 18.66 -13.00
CA SER A 353 4.19 19.92 -13.27
C SER A 353 5.62 19.69 -13.75
N SER A 354 6.31 18.70 -13.19
CA SER A 354 7.72 18.37 -13.51
C SER A 354 7.92 17.74 -14.89
N GLN A 355 6.87 17.21 -15.51
CA GLN A 355 6.96 16.58 -16.84
C GLN A 355 7.29 17.57 -17.97
N GLY A 356 7.23 18.89 -17.73
CA GLY A 356 7.61 19.93 -18.68
C GLY A 356 9.11 20.30 -18.69
N SER A 357 9.95 19.73 -17.81
CA SER A 357 11.33 20.19 -17.59
C SER A 357 12.43 19.29 -18.18
N LEU A 358 12.11 18.13 -18.75
CA LEU A 358 13.09 17.27 -19.40
C LEU A 358 13.33 17.74 -20.85
N ARG A 359 14.60 17.97 -21.18
CA ARG A 359 15.12 18.57 -22.44
C ARG A 359 14.96 17.68 -23.69
N ASP A 360 13.89 16.92 -23.77
CA ASP A 360 13.57 16.11 -24.95
C ASP A 360 12.43 16.78 -25.72
N VAL A 361 12.83 17.63 -26.67
CA VAL A 361 11.97 18.40 -27.62
C VAL A 361 11.05 17.49 -28.47
N LYS A 362 11.12 16.16 -28.32
CA LYS A 362 10.36 15.18 -29.10
C LYS A 362 9.30 14.39 -28.31
N ARG A 363 9.20 14.53 -26.98
CA ARG A 363 8.15 13.81 -26.22
C ARG A 363 6.86 14.64 -26.18
N ARG A 364 5.78 14.09 -26.72
CA ARG A 364 4.42 14.66 -26.62
C ARG A 364 4.14 14.95 -25.13
N LYS A 365 3.72 16.18 -24.80
CA LYS A 365 3.37 16.56 -23.42
C LYS A 365 2.25 15.63 -22.95
N LYS A 366 2.52 14.83 -21.91
CA LYS A 366 1.52 13.98 -21.26
C LYS A 366 0.36 14.86 -20.78
N PRO A 367 -0.91 14.46 -20.99
CA PRO A 367 -2.04 15.19 -20.42
C PRO A 367 -1.95 15.21 -18.89
N GLU A 368 -2.41 16.29 -18.27
CA GLU A 368 -2.59 16.34 -16.82
C GLU A 368 -3.72 15.39 -16.40
N TRP A 369 -3.60 14.80 -15.22
CA TRP A 369 -4.66 13.93 -14.69
C TRP A 369 -5.95 14.69 -14.40
N LYS A 370 -7.07 13.98 -14.46
CA LYS A 370 -8.42 14.59 -14.43
C LYS A 370 -9.08 14.43 -13.07
N TYR A 371 -8.88 13.26 -12.46
CA TYR A 371 -9.46 12.90 -11.16
C TYR A 371 -8.41 12.31 -10.24
N PHE A 372 -8.64 12.51 -8.95
CA PHE A 372 -7.92 11.90 -7.85
C PHE A 372 -8.84 10.89 -7.15
N ILE A 373 -8.32 9.70 -6.92
CA ILE A 373 -8.99 8.62 -6.19
C ILE A 373 -8.04 8.11 -5.12
N ASN A 374 -8.44 8.15 -3.86
CA ASN A 374 -7.64 7.58 -2.80
C ASN A 374 -7.93 6.09 -2.56
N LEU A 375 -6.88 5.38 -2.17
CA LEU A 375 -6.89 3.95 -1.87
C LEU A 375 -6.13 3.68 -0.57
N THR A 376 -6.56 2.63 0.11
CA THR A 376 -5.89 2.02 1.25
C THR A 376 -5.35 0.65 0.87
N GLY A 377 -4.42 0.11 1.66
CA GLY A 377 -3.87 -1.25 1.45
C GLY A 377 -4.86 -2.41 1.58
N GLN A 378 -6.15 -2.15 1.78
CA GLN A 378 -7.21 -3.15 1.93
C GLN A 378 -8.34 -2.97 0.91
N ASP A 379 -8.15 -2.07 -0.06
CA ASP A 379 -9.07 -1.85 -1.16
C ASP A 379 -8.81 -2.79 -2.32
N PHE A 380 -9.79 -2.97 -3.20
CA PHE A 380 -9.57 -3.60 -4.50
C PHE A 380 -10.51 -3.01 -5.56
N PRO A 381 -10.06 -2.81 -6.81
CA PRO A 381 -10.92 -2.32 -7.88
C PRO A 381 -12.04 -3.30 -8.22
N LEU A 382 -13.21 -2.75 -8.60
CA LEU A 382 -14.33 -3.49 -9.17
C LEU A 382 -14.56 -3.16 -10.65
N LYS A 383 -13.89 -2.10 -11.14
CA LYS A 383 -13.95 -1.58 -12.50
C LYS A 383 -12.56 -1.62 -13.15
N THR A 384 -12.51 -1.87 -14.45
CA THR A 384 -11.26 -1.75 -15.23
C THR A 384 -10.85 -0.28 -15.37
N ASN A 385 -9.61 0.00 -15.81
CA ASN A 385 -9.22 1.39 -16.08
C ASN A 385 -10.10 2.04 -17.17
N PHE A 386 -10.49 1.29 -18.20
CA PHE A 386 -11.40 1.78 -19.23
C PHE A 386 -12.78 2.11 -18.66
N GLU A 387 -13.36 1.23 -17.83
CA GLU A 387 -14.62 1.50 -17.14
C GLU A 387 -14.50 2.72 -16.21
N LEU A 388 -13.39 2.87 -15.46
CA LEU A 388 -13.13 4.05 -14.64
C LEU A 388 -13.10 5.33 -15.49
N VAL A 389 -12.37 5.35 -16.61
CA VAL A 389 -12.31 6.49 -17.54
C VAL A 389 -13.70 6.85 -18.07
N LYS A 390 -14.50 5.85 -18.48
CA LYS A 390 -15.87 6.06 -18.96
C LYS A 390 -16.76 6.66 -17.87
N ILE A 391 -16.71 6.13 -16.65
CA ILE A 391 -17.49 6.64 -15.51
C ILE A 391 -17.10 8.09 -15.16
N LEU A 392 -15.80 8.35 -15.02
CA LEU A 392 -15.30 9.67 -14.64
C LEU A 392 -15.51 10.73 -15.73
N THR A 393 -15.50 10.31 -17.00
CA THR A 393 -15.93 11.15 -18.13
C THR A 393 -17.42 11.47 -18.02
N ALA A 394 -18.26 10.48 -17.67
CA ALA A 394 -19.69 10.66 -17.48
C ALA A 394 -20.04 11.55 -16.27
N PHE A 395 -19.16 11.65 -15.27
CA PHE A 395 -19.30 12.63 -14.19
C PHE A 395 -19.14 14.08 -14.66
N GLY A 396 -18.55 14.32 -15.84
CA GLY A 396 -18.53 15.65 -16.46
C GLY A 396 -17.83 16.73 -15.64
N GLY A 397 -16.85 16.34 -14.81
CA GLY A 397 -16.14 17.21 -13.89
C GLY A 397 -16.67 17.20 -12.45
N ALA A 398 -17.80 16.56 -12.17
CA ALA A 398 -18.38 16.52 -10.84
C ALA A 398 -17.59 15.60 -9.89
N ASN A 399 -17.48 16.02 -8.64
CA ASN A 399 -16.99 15.17 -7.57
C ASN A 399 -18.08 14.20 -7.10
N ASN A 400 -17.67 13.03 -6.59
CA ASN A 400 -18.59 12.07 -5.98
C ASN A 400 -18.20 11.83 -4.51
N GLU A 401 -18.85 12.57 -3.60
CA GLU A 401 -18.59 12.51 -2.16
C GLU A 401 -19.85 12.20 -1.37
N GLU A 402 -19.72 11.43 -0.31
CA GLU A 402 -20.76 11.28 0.71
C GLU A 402 -20.82 12.53 1.59
N GLY A 403 -22.02 12.95 2.00
CA GLY A 403 -22.21 14.10 2.88
C GLY A 403 -23.43 13.95 3.76
N THR A 404 -23.30 14.29 5.04
CA THR A 404 -24.42 14.38 5.97
C THR A 404 -24.24 15.52 6.98
N LEU A 405 -25.33 16.25 7.21
CA LEU A 405 -25.53 17.24 8.28
C LEU A 405 -26.41 16.70 9.40
N GLU A 406 -27.28 15.72 9.11
CA GLU A 406 -28.17 15.09 10.09
C GLU A 406 -27.39 14.26 11.11
N ASN A 407 -26.55 13.34 10.64
CA ASN A 407 -25.75 12.43 11.48
C ASN A 407 -24.27 12.83 11.50
N ALA A 408 -24.03 14.13 11.54
CA ALA A 408 -22.72 14.74 11.33
C ALA A 408 -21.70 14.51 12.46
N ASN A 409 -22.14 14.01 13.61
CA ASN A 409 -21.29 13.83 14.79
C ASN A 409 -20.57 15.15 15.16
N ARG A 410 -21.37 16.22 15.32
CA ARG A 410 -20.88 17.60 15.50
C ARG A 410 -19.99 17.77 16.73
N GLU A 411 -20.09 16.87 17.70
CA GLU A 411 -19.21 16.80 18.86
C GLU A 411 -17.72 16.58 18.51
N ARG A 412 -17.41 16.09 17.30
CA ARG A 412 -16.04 15.96 16.78
C ARG A 412 -15.39 17.29 16.43
N TRP A 413 -16.17 18.36 16.33
CA TRP A 413 -15.73 19.69 15.92
C TRP A 413 -15.68 20.62 17.13
N THR A 414 -14.54 21.28 17.32
CA THR A 414 -14.24 22.04 18.54
C THR A 414 -14.71 23.50 18.48
N SER A 415 -14.90 24.04 17.27
CA SER A 415 -15.42 25.40 17.02
C SER A 415 -16.07 25.47 15.64
N GLU A 416 -16.67 26.60 15.30
CA GLU A 416 -17.03 26.89 13.91
C GLU A 416 -15.77 26.93 13.03
N PRO A 417 -15.81 26.36 11.82
CA PRO A 417 -14.70 26.43 10.87
C PRO A 417 -14.58 27.83 10.26
N PRO A 418 -13.38 28.21 9.76
CA PRO A 418 -13.15 29.52 9.18
C PRO A 418 -13.88 29.72 7.84
N HIS A 419 -13.89 30.96 7.35
CA HIS A 419 -14.34 31.35 6.00
C HIS A 419 -15.81 31.04 5.69
N GLY A 420 -16.65 30.90 6.73
CA GLY A 420 -18.09 30.60 6.55
C GLY A 420 -18.33 29.22 5.94
N ILE A 421 -17.37 28.30 6.07
CA ILE A 421 -17.54 26.90 5.69
C ILE A 421 -18.56 26.27 6.65
N THR A 422 -19.44 25.42 6.14
CA THR A 422 -20.23 24.52 6.99
C THR A 422 -19.49 23.18 7.03
N ALA A 423 -19.10 22.72 8.22
CA ALA A 423 -18.50 21.41 8.35
C ALA A 423 -19.53 20.32 8.03
N VAL A 424 -19.15 19.36 7.18
CA VAL A 424 -19.97 18.25 6.72
C VAL A 424 -19.22 16.96 6.99
N LYS A 425 -19.92 15.96 7.52
CA LYS A 425 -19.37 14.61 7.67
C LYS A 425 -19.55 13.83 6.37
N GLY A 426 -18.55 13.07 5.97
CA GLY A 426 -18.62 12.15 4.85
C GLY A 426 -17.69 10.95 5.03
N ALA A 427 -17.29 10.37 3.90
CA ALA A 427 -16.39 9.22 3.89
C ALA A 427 -14.92 9.65 3.78
N VAL A 428 -14.04 8.78 4.26
CA VAL A 428 -12.58 8.90 4.01
C VAL A 428 -12.24 8.65 2.54
N HIS A 429 -13.07 7.88 1.82
CA HIS A 429 -12.78 7.49 0.44
C HIS A 429 -13.44 8.50 -0.50
N THR A 430 -12.65 9.07 -1.41
CA THR A 430 -13.03 10.23 -2.23
C THR A 430 -12.85 9.94 -3.72
N VAL A 431 -13.65 10.63 -4.54
CA VAL A 431 -13.45 10.77 -5.98
C VAL A 431 -13.67 12.23 -6.34
N VAL A 432 -12.58 12.99 -6.45
CA VAL A 432 -12.61 14.44 -6.72
C VAL A 432 -11.82 14.79 -7.96
N ASN A 433 -12.26 15.83 -8.66
CA ASN A 433 -11.56 16.34 -9.83
C ASN A 433 -10.25 17.06 -9.43
N ARG A 434 -9.39 17.32 -10.43
CA ARG A 434 -8.11 18.01 -10.22
C ARG A 434 -8.24 19.43 -9.66
N ALA A 435 -9.29 20.17 -10.03
CA ALA A 435 -9.51 21.54 -9.53
C ALA A 435 -9.75 21.56 -8.01
N THR A 436 -10.47 20.57 -7.49
CA THR A 436 -10.72 20.40 -6.06
C THR A 436 -9.43 20.09 -5.31
N VAL A 437 -8.59 19.21 -5.86
CA VAL A 437 -7.27 18.91 -5.28
C VAL A 437 -6.37 20.15 -5.28
N ASP A 438 -6.32 20.89 -6.38
CA ASP A 438 -5.55 22.13 -6.46
C ASP A 438 -6.01 23.15 -5.41
N PHE A 439 -7.34 23.32 -5.24
CA PHE A 439 -7.90 24.17 -4.19
C PHE A 439 -7.47 23.71 -2.80
N ILE A 440 -7.62 22.41 -2.47
CA ILE A 440 -7.24 21.85 -1.15
C ILE A 440 -5.76 22.13 -0.85
N VAL A 441 -4.91 22.01 -1.86
CA VAL A 441 -3.45 22.07 -1.72
C VAL A 441 -2.93 23.51 -1.69
N ASN A 442 -3.53 24.43 -2.45
CA ASN A 442 -2.96 25.75 -2.74
C ASN A 442 -3.79 26.95 -2.24
N SER A 443 -5.09 26.78 -1.97
CA SER A 443 -5.95 27.90 -1.55
C SER A 443 -5.66 28.33 -0.11
N PRO A 444 -5.49 29.65 0.17
CA PRO A 444 -5.42 30.16 1.54
C PRO A 444 -6.62 29.74 2.40
N THR A 445 -7.82 29.73 1.81
CA THR A 445 -9.07 29.29 2.45
C THR A 445 -8.97 27.83 2.90
N ALA A 446 -8.51 26.95 2.00
CA ALA A 446 -8.32 25.54 2.33
C ALA A 446 -7.22 25.33 3.37
N ILE A 447 -6.12 26.08 3.29
CA ILE A 447 -5.02 26.01 4.25
C ILE A 447 -5.50 26.39 5.66
N ASP A 448 -6.32 27.42 5.80
CA ASP A 448 -6.90 27.79 7.10
C ASP A 448 -7.90 26.76 7.61
N PHE A 449 -8.72 26.19 6.71
CA PHE A 449 -9.61 25.07 7.06
C PHE A 449 -8.82 23.82 7.51
N LEU A 450 -7.72 23.50 6.83
CA LEU A 450 -6.82 22.40 7.21
C LEU A 450 -6.12 22.64 8.56
N LYS A 451 -5.85 23.89 8.93
CA LYS A 451 -5.36 24.22 10.28
C LYS A 451 -6.44 23.96 11.32
N TRP A 452 -7.67 24.36 11.06
CA TRP A 452 -8.81 24.09 11.94
C TRP A 452 -9.04 22.58 12.13
N LEU A 453 -8.97 21.78 11.05
CA LEU A 453 -9.08 20.31 11.11
C LEU A 453 -8.01 19.63 11.98
N ARG A 454 -6.91 20.30 12.34
CA ARG A 454 -5.90 19.71 13.25
C ARG A 454 -6.42 19.50 14.66
N ASP A 455 -7.39 20.32 15.05
CA ASP A 455 -7.97 20.35 16.39
C ASP A 455 -9.32 19.61 16.45
N THR A 456 -9.68 18.83 15.41
CA THR A 456 -10.91 18.03 15.35
C THR A 456 -10.65 16.52 15.44
N GLU A 457 -11.68 15.75 15.77
CA GLU A 457 -11.63 14.29 15.74
C GLU A 457 -12.04 13.74 14.35
N ILE A 458 -11.33 12.72 13.88
CA ILE A 458 -11.58 12.02 12.60
C ILE A 458 -11.74 13.02 11.42
N PRO A 459 -10.74 13.90 11.18
CA PRO A 459 -10.83 14.94 10.14
C PRO A 459 -10.85 14.40 8.72
N ASP A 460 -10.39 13.16 8.51
CA ASP A 460 -10.47 12.43 7.25
C ASP A 460 -11.92 12.15 6.82
N GLU A 461 -12.87 12.07 7.75
CA GLU A 461 -14.31 12.02 7.49
C GLU A 461 -14.97 13.42 7.41
N THR A 462 -14.19 14.51 7.39
CA THR A 462 -14.70 15.88 7.34
C THR A 462 -14.21 16.66 6.12
N LEU A 463 -12.92 16.52 5.74
CA LEU A 463 -12.31 17.38 4.70
C LEU A 463 -13.08 17.35 3.37
N PHE A 464 -13.14 16.20 2.72
CA PHE A 464 -13.64 16.11 1.34
C PHE A 464 -15.11 16.51 1.23
N ALA A 465 -15.93 16.02 2.16
CA ALA A 465 -17.34 16.37 2.23
C ALA A 465 -17.54 17.88 2.46
N SER A 466 -16.82 18.47 3.41
CA SER A 466 -16.93 19.92 3.67
C SER A 466 -16.51 20.74 2.44
N ILE A 467 -15.42 20.38 1.77
CA ILE A 467 -15.01 21.08 0.55
C ILE A 467 -16.04 20.90 -0.58
N ASN A 468 -16.64 19.71 -0.70
CA ASN A 468 -17.58 19.40 -1.77
C ASN A 468 -18.97 20.01 -1.59
N TYR A 469 -19.44 20.18 -0.35
CA TYR A 469 -20.80 20.62 -0.04
C TYR A 469 -20.89 22.10 0.40
N ASN A 470 -19.87 22.88 0.07
CA ASN A 470 -19.84 24.33 0.25
C ASN A 470 -19.68 25.04 -1.11
N PRO A 471 -20.73 25.09 -1.96
CA PRO A 471 -20.66 25.64 -3.32
C PRO A 471 -20.28 27.13 -3.37
N GLN A 472 -20.47 27.86 -2.29
CA GLN A 472 -20.02 29.26 -2.16
C GLN A 472 -18.50 29.43 -2.30
N LEU A 473 -17.72 28.34 -2.16
CA LEU A 473 -16.28 28.35 -2.42
C LEU A 473 -15.94 28.44 -3.91
N GLY A 474 -16.92 28.26 -4.81
CA GLY A 474 -16.76 28.45 -6.26
C GLY A 474 -15.85 27.43 -6.94
N ILE A 475 -15.62 26.27 -6.31
CA ILE A 475 -14.73 25.23 -6.82
C ILE A 475 -15.48 24.45 -7.91
N PRO A 476 -14.97 24.37 -9.15
CA PRO A 476 -15.62 23.60 -10.20
C PRO A 476 -15.76 22.12 -9.80
N GLY A 477 -16.92 21.53 -10.06
CA GLY A 477 -17.25 20.13 -9.76
C GLY A 477 -17.85 19.88 -8.38
N THR A 478 -17.85 20.85 -7.47
CA THR A 478 -18.50 20.69 -6.16
C THR A 478 -20.00 20.69 -6.28
N TYR A 479 -20.68 20.05 -5.32
CA TYR A 479 -22.13 19.91 -5.34
C TYR A 479 -22.84 21.25 -5.08
N ASN A 480 -23.86 21.54 -5.89
CA ASN A 480 -24.69 22.75 -5.81
C ASN A 480 -26.20 22.42 -5.79
N GLY A 481 -26.56 21.17 -5.52
CA GLY A 481 -27.95 20.77 -5.29
C GLY A 481 -28.36 20.90 -3.82
N SER A 482 -29.58 20.47 -3.50
CA SER A 482 -30.12 20.49 -2.13
C SER A 482 -30.26 19.10 -1.48
N GLY A 483 -30.02 18.03 -2.24
CA GLY A 483 -30.25 16.63 -1.85
C GLY A 483 -29.00 15.90 -1.35
N MET A 484 -28.06 16.58 -0.69
CA MET A 484 -26.78 16.01 -0.23
C MET A 484 -26.92 14.66 0.48
N GLU A 485 -27.86 14.52 1.43
CA GLU A 485 -28.07 13.29 2.21
C GLU A 485 -28.43 12.08 1.33
N SER A 486 -28.90 12.31 0.10
CA SER A 486 -29.31 11.28 -0.86
C SER A 486 -28.30 11.03 -1.98
N VAL A 487 -27.16 11.73 -1.97
CA VAL A 487 -26.12 11.55 -2.98
C VAL A 487 -25.55 10.15 -2.87
N LYS A 488 -25.71 9.37 -3.95
CA LYS A 488 -25.16 8.03 -4.02
C LYS A 488 -23.64 8.09 -4.20
N ALA A 489 -22.92 7.43 -3.31
CA ALA A 489 -21.49 7.27 -3.42
C ALA A 489 -21.11 6.02 -4.21
N PHE A 490 -20.30 6.23 -5.24
CA PHE A 490 -19.71 5.19 -6.08
C PHE A 490 -18.26 4.91 -5.70
N ALA A 491 -17.62 5.76 -4.88
CA ALA A 491 -16.22 5.64 -4.52
C ALA A 491 -15.88 4.26 -3.94
N ARG A 492 -16.70 3.71 -3.03
CA ARG A 492 -16.39 2.46 -2.33
C ARG A 492 -17.61 1.62 -1.99
N PHE A 493 -17.62 0.37 -2.43
CA PHE A 493 -18.51 -0.66 -1.91
C PHE A 493 -18.03 -1.11 -0.53
N LYS A 494 -18.92 -1.05 0.46
CA LYS A 494 -18.70 -1.53 1.82
C LYS A 494 -19.95 -2.25 2.30
N LYS A 495 -19.77 -3.28 3.13
CA LYS A 495 -20.87 -3.90 3.88
C LYS A 495 -20.71 -3.55 5.36
N TRP A 496 -21.52 -2.60 5.83
CA TRP A 496 -21.58 -2.23 7.25
C TRP A 496 -22.50 -3.19 7.99
N ASN A 497 -22.04 -3.76 9.11
CA ASN A 497 -22.86 -4.68 9.93
C ASN A 497 -24.06 -3.98 10.61
N VAL A 498 -24.04 -2.65 10.67
CA VAL A 498 -25.09 -1.80 11.24
C VAL A 498 -26.09 -1.31 10.19
N ASP A 499 -25.86 -1.60 8.91
CA ASP A 499 -26.77 -1.20 7.85
C ASP A 499 -28.09 -1.97 7.97
N PRO A 500 -29.26 -1.30 7.93
CA PRO A 500 -30.56 -1.98 7.92
C PRO A 500 -30.71 -3.00 6.78
N SER A 501 -30.03 -2.77 5.65
CA SER A 501 -30.01 -3.64 4.48
C SER A 501 -28.96 -4.76 4.55
N TYR A 502 -28.25 -4.88 5.68
CA TYR A 502 -27.16 -5.85 5.84
C TYR A 502 -27.64 -7.30 5.67
N THR A 503 -27.20 -7.93 4.58
CA THR A 503 -27.53 -9.31 4.23
C THR A 503 -26.62 -10.35 4.90
N GLY A 504 -25.75 -9.92 5.81
CA GLY A 504 -24.74 -10.76 6.45
C GLY A 504 -23.33 -10.53 5.90
N CYS A 505 -22.35 -11.15 6.57
CA CYS A 505 -20.95 -11.14 6.16
C CYS A 505 -20.50 -12.59 5.93
N PRO A 506 -20.36 -13.04 4.67
CA PRO A 506 -20.01 -14.42 4.35
C PRO A 506 -18.68 -14.89 4.97
N SER A 507 -17.73 -13.98 5.17
CA SER A 507 -16.47 -14.27 5.88
C SER A 507 -16.65 -14.51 7.38
N GLN A 508 -17.78 -14.05 7.95
CA GLN A 508 -18.06 -13.99 9.38
C GLN A 508 -17.05 -13.13 10.17
N LEU A 509 -16.27 -12.30 9.48
CA LEU A 509 -15.27 -11.43 10.07
C LEU A 509 -15.68 -9.97 9.87
N VAL A 510 -15.90 -9.28 10.98
CA VAL A 510 -16.23 -7.86 11.01
C VAL A 510 -15.16 -7.13 11.80
N VAL A 511 -14.61 -6.06 11.22
CA VAL A 511 -13.59 -5.21 11.84
C VAL A 511 -14.05 -3.76 11.78
N ASN A 512 -14.22 -3.14 12.96
CA ASN A 512 -14.77 -1.79 13.10
C ASN A 512 -16.10 -1.63 12.34
N ASP A 513 -17.03 -2.56 12.58
CA ASP A 513 -18.37 -2.58 11.99
C ASP A 513 -18.43 -2.74 10.45
N ILE A 514 -17.28 -3.02 9.81
CA ILE A 514 -17.19 -3.32 8.37
C ILE A 514 -16.90 -4.81 8.17
N CYS A 515 -17.70 -5.45 7.33
CA CYS A 515 -17.45 -6.83 6.89
C CYS A 515 -16.14 -6.93 6.08
N ILE A 516 -15.34 -7.94 6.39
CA ILE A 516 -14.21 -8.34 5.54
C ILE A 516 -14.76 -9.15 4.37
N LEU A 517 -14.65 -8.61 3.16
CA LEU A 517 -15.20 -9.17 1.94
C LEU A 517 -14.45 -10.45 1.56
N SER A 518 -15.18 -11.43 1.03
CA SER A 518 -14.70 -12.79 0.79
C SER A 518 -15.27 -13.42 -0.47
N THR A 519 -14.93 -14.68 -0.74
CA THR A 519 -15.42 -15.44 -1.89
C THR A 519 -16.95 -15.51 -1.92
N GLY A 520 -17.59 -15.50 -0.75
CA GLY A 520 -19.05 -15.50 -0.64
C GLY A 520 -19.71 -14.19 -1.08
N ASP A 521 -18.94 -13.12 -1.27
CA ASP A 521 -19.44 -11.81 -1.70
C ASP A 521 -19.28 -11.58 -3.21
N LEU A 522 -18.73 -12.54 -3.96
CA LEU A 522 -18.37 -12.34 -5.38
C LEU A 522 -19.55 -11.95 -6.27
N GLU A 523 -20.75 -12.46 -6.01
CA GLU A 523 -21.97 -12.06 -6.75
C GLU A 523 -22.24 -10.56 -6.59
N ASP A 524 -22.33 -10.07 -5.35
CA ASP A 524 -22.55 -8.66 -5.04
C ASP A 524 -21.41 -7.78 -5.59
N LEU A 525 -20.15 -8.23 -5.44
CA LEU A 525 -18.98 -7.50 -5.93
C LEU A 525 -18.96 -7.44 -7.47
N GLY A 526 -19.42 -8.50 -8.14
CA GLY A 526 -19.51 -8.57 -9.60
C GLY A 526 -20.55 -7.61 -10.18
N GLN A 527 -21.66 -7.42 -9.48
CA GLN A 527 -22.80 -6.57 -9.90
C GLN A 527 -22.71 -5.12 -9.41
N SER A 528 -21.87 -4.86 -8.40
CA SER A 528 -21.77 -3.56 -7.75
C SER A 528 -21.42 -2.42 -8.73
N PRO A 529 -22.10 -1.26 -8.65
CA PRO A 529 -21.79 -0.09 -9.47
C PRO A 529 -20.59 0.72 -8.93
N HIS A 530 -20.05 0.36 -7.76
CA HIS A 530 -18.95 1.11 -7.17
C HIS A 530 -17.65 0.90 -7.96
N LEU A 531 -16.73 1.85 -7.82
CA LEU A 531 -15.42 1.83 -8.48
C LEU A 531 -14.49 0.81 -7.83
N PHE A 532 -14.53 0.73 -6.51
CA PHE A 532 -13.68 -0.10 -5.66
C PHE A 532 -14.49 -0.73 -4.53
N ALA A 533 -13.92 -1.69 -3.82
CA ALA A 533 -14.50 -2.31 -2.63
C ALA A 533 -13.53 -2.32 -1.45
N ASN A 534 -14.10 -2.30 -0.24
CA ASN A 534 -13.39 -2.25 1.04
C ASN A 534 -14.15 -3.12 2.08
N LYS A 535 -13.54 -4.05 2.83
CA LYS A 535 -12.09 -4.35 2.99
C LYS A 535 -11.77 -5.79 2.62
N PHE A 536 -10.58 -6.03 2.08
CA PHE A 536 -10.06 -7.38 1.80
C PHE A 536 -8.82 -7.69 2.62
N PHE A 537 -8.77 -8.90 3.19
CA PHE A 537 -7.63 -9.41 3.94
C PHE A 537 -7.10 -10.66 3.24
N LEU A 538 -5.88 -10.58 2.72
CA LEU A 538 -5.28 -11.64 1.91
C LEU A 538 -5.09 -12.94 2.70
N ASP A 539 -4.84 -12.86 4.00
CA ASP A 539 -4.73 -14.00 4.91
C ASP A 539 -6.08 -14.67 5.24
N GLN A 540 -7.20 -14.00 4.94
CA GLN A 540 -8.55 -14.49 5.19
C GLN A 540 -9.19 -15.13 3.95
N ASP A 541 -9.06 -14.49 2.80
CA ASP A 541 -9.60 -15.00 1.55
C ASP A 541 -8.79 -14.51 0.35
N ARG A 542 -8.04 -15.41 -0.29
CA ARG A 542 -7.26 -15.09 -1.50
C ARG A 542 -8.04 -15.33 -2.79
N ILE A 543 -9.06 -16.18 -2.73
CA ILE A 543 -9.85 -16.59 -3.89
C ILE A 543 -10.69 -15.41 -4.38
N VAL A 544 -11.27 -14.63 -3.48
CA VAL A 544 -12.05 -13.42 -3.85
C VAL A 544 -11.22 -12.47 -4.71
N LEU A 545 -10.00 -12.16 -4.28
CA LEU A 545 -9.11 -11.27 -5.02
C LEU A 545 -8.67 -11.89 -6.35
N ALA A 546 -8.42 -13.21 -6.37
CA ALA A 546 -8.02 -13.90 -7.60
C ALA A 546 -9.14 -13.88 -8.66
N CYS A 547 -10.39 -14.10 -8.25
CA CYS A 547 -11.53 -14.00 -9.15
C CYS A 547 -11.82 -12.56 -9.60
N LEU A 548 -11.63 -11.55 -8.74
CA LEU A 548 -11.72 -10.16 -9.15
C LEU A 548 -10.63 -9.78 -10.16
N GLU A 549 -9.40 -10.26 -9.98
CA GLU A 549 -8.32 -10.08 -10.95
C GLU A 549 -8.64 -10.73 -12.29
N GLU A 550 -9.12 -11.98 -12.29
CA GLU A 550 -9.54 -12.68 -13.50
C GLU A 550 -10.66 -11.93 -14.22
N LYS A 551 -11.68 -11.46 -13.49
CA LYS A 551 -12.76 -10.64 -14.02
C LYS A 551 -12.23 -9.37 -14.71
N LEU A 552 -11.39 -8.61 -14.01
CA LEU A 552 -10.83 -7.36 -14.51
C LEU A 552 -9.91 -7.57 -15.71
N PHE A 553 -9.12 -8.64 -15.69
CA PHE A 553 -8.24 -9.01 -16.80
C PHE A 553 -9.04 -9.35 -18.06
N ASN A 554 -10.05 -10.21 -17.93
CA ASN A 554 -10.93 -10.59 -19.04
C ASN A 554 -11.70 -9.38 -19.59
N ALA A 555 -12.25 -8.53 -18.72
CA ALA A 555 -12.93 -7.31 -19.14
C ALA A 555 -11.98 -6.35 -19.88
N THR A 556 -10.77 -6.13 -19.36
CA THR A 556 -9.75 -5.28 -19.99
C THR A 556 -9.38 -5.81 -21.39
N ARG A 557 -9.23 -7.13 -21.54
CA ARG A 557 -9.01 -7.76 -22.85
C ARG A 557 -10.15 -7.42 -23.81
N ASP A 558 -11.38 -7.73 -23.41
CA ASP A 558 -12.55 -7.59 -24.28
C ASP A 558 -12.82 -6.13 -24.66
N GLU A 559 -12.57 -5.19 -23.74
CA GLU A 559 -12.60 -3.74 -23.99
C GLU A 559 -11.54 -3.32 -25.01
N SER A 560 -10.29 -3.77 -24.85
CA SER A 560 -9.20 -3.44 -25.77
C SER A 560 -9.39 -4.02 -27.19
N LEU A 561 -10.12 -5.13 -27.30
CA LEU A 561 -10.49 -5.73 -28.59
C LEU A 561 -11.76 -5.10 -29.19
N GLY A 562 -12.47 -4.25 -28.44
CA GLY A 562 -13.73 -3.64 -28.83
C GLY A 562 -14.92 -4.62 -28.85
N THR A 563 -14.81 -5.77 -28.18
CA THR A 563 -15.88 -6.78 -28.08
C THR A 563 -16.81 -6.54 -26.89
N ARG A 564 -16.41 -5.65 -25.97
CA ARG A 564 -17.19 -5.22 -24.81
C ARG A 564 -17.33 -3.70 -24.79
N THR A 565 -18.56 -3.22 -24.57
CA THR A 565 -18.86 -1.81 -24.32
C THR A 565 -19.30 -1.61 -22.87
N PHE A 566 -19.27 -0.36 -22.40
CA PHE A 566 -19.66 0.00 -21.04
C PHE A 566 -20.74 1.09 -21.06
N ASP A 567 -21.88 0.82 -20.43
CA ASP A 567 -22.99 1.78 -20.30
C ASP A 567 -22.77 2.70 -19.10
N THR A 568 -22.67 4.00 -19.38
CA THR A 568 -22.46 5.03 -18.37
C THR A 568 -23.75 5.70 -17.88
N THR A 569 -24.93 5.28 -18.36
CA THR A 569 -26.23 5.95 -18.09
C THR A 569 -26.51 6.11 -16.60
N LEU A 570 -26.22 5.09 -15.80
CA LEU A 570 -26.37 5.15 -14.34
C LEU A 570 -25.57 6.31 -13.74
N TYR A 571 -24.37 6.59 -14.25
CA TYR A 571 -23.43 7.56 -13.68
C TYR A 571 -23.70 8.97 -14.16
N SER A 572 -24.04 9.16 -15.45
CA SER A 572 -24.29 10.49 -16.02
C SER A 572 -25.59 11.14 -15.54
N GLN A 573 -26.56 10.34 -15.08
CA GLN A 573 -27.87 10.82 -14.61
C GLN A 573 -27.92 11.11 -13.11
N GLN A 574 -26.78 11.03 -12.41
CA GLN A 574 -26.75 11.28 -10.97
C GLN A 574 -26.96 12.76 -10.65
N ASP A 575 -27.63 13.03 -9.52
CA ASP A 575 -27.94 14.38 -9.07
C ASP A 575 -26.69 15.26 -8.93
N PHE A 576 -25.60 14.72 -8.39
CA PHE A 576 -24.34 15.46 -8.24
C PHE A 576 -23.66 15.80 -9.58
N VAL A 577 -23.96 15.06 -10.65
CA VAL A 577 -23.45 15.37 -12.00
C VAL A 577 -24.23 16.52 -12.62
N LEU A 578 -25.56 16.51 -12.43
CA LEU A 578 -26.46 17.53 -12.97
C LEU A 578 -26.33 18.86 -12.19
N ASN A 579 -26.18 18.78 -10.87
CA ASN A 579 -26.16 19.91 -9.94
C ASN A 579 -24.76 20.15 -9.36
N GLN A 580 -23.80 20.45 -10.23
CA GLN A 580 -22.44 20.83 -9.85
C GLN A 580 -22.15 22.31 -10.14
N VAL A 581 -21.23 22.90 -9.39
CA VAL A 581 -20.62 24.19 -9.71
C VAL A 581 -19.83 24.04 -11.00
N ARG A 582 -20.15 24.84 -12.02
CA ARG A 582 -19.42 24.84 -13.29
C ARG A 582 -18.33 25.91 -13.27
N ALA A 583 -17.23 25.66 -13.97
CA ALA A 583 -16.24 26.70 -14.21
C ALA A 583 -16.91 27.88 -14.93
N ALA A 584 -16.55 29.11 -14.54
CA ALA A 584 -16.96 30.30 -15.29
C ALA A 584 -16.42 30.16 -16.73
N SER A 585 -17.33 30.21 -17.70
CA SER A 585 -17.06 30.07 -19.14
C SER A 585 -16.22 31.22 -19.68
#